data_AF-A0A1G1A9Z9-F1
#
_entry.id   AF-A0A1G1A9Z9-F1
#
_cell.length_a   1.000
_cell.length_b   1.000
_cell.length_c   1.000
_cell.angle_alpha   90.00
_cell.angle_beta   90.00
_cell.angle_gamma   90.00
#
_symmetry.space_group_name_H-M   'P 1'
#
loop_
_entity.id
_entity.type
_entity.pdbx_description
1 polymer ?
#
loop_
_entity_poly.entity_id
_entity_poly.type
_entity_poly.pdbx_seq_one_letter_code
_entity_poly.pdbx_strand_id
1 'polypeptide(L)'
;MKDSSVREYLAQIGRKGGMKSRRRLSTEDAKNMVRLRDAKRAFNMFYSQCFWYMREHMDITLADVPEIVRGLRQNGGRQGFLLAARLCR
;
A
#
# COMPACT_ATOMS: atom_id res chain seq x y z
N MET A 1 -18.64 -13.66 -7.22
CA MET A 1 -19.00 -13.74 -5.78
C MET A 1 -17.72 -13.66 -4.96
N LYS A 2 -17.57 -12.69 -4.05
CA LYS A 2 -16.44 -12.71 -3.11
C LYS A 2 -16.80 -13.67 -1.99
N ASP A 3 -16.03 -14.73 -1.87
CA ASP A 3 -16.25 -15.82 -0.95
C ASP A 3 -16.10 -15.34 0.51
N SER A 4 -17.24 -15.18 1.22
CA SER A 4 -17.26 -14.68 2.61
C SER A 4 -16.43 -15.57 3.55
N SER A 5 -16.38 -16.87 3.27
CA SER A 5 -15.59 -17.85 4.04
C SER A 5 -14.10 -17.49 4.06
N VAL A 6 -13.55 -17.10 2.91
CA VAL A 6 -12.13 -16.70 2.80
C VAL A 6 -11.84 -15.46 3.63
N ARG A 7 -12.74 -14.47 3.63
CA ARG A 7 -12.55 -13.23 4.40
C ARG A 7 -12.59 -13.48 5.89
N GLU A 8 -13.53 -14.28 6.37
CA GLU A 8 -13.62 -14.68 7.78
C GLU A 8 -12.38 -15.46 8.20
N TYR A 9 -11.92 -16.40 7.37
CA TYR A 9 -10.71 -17.16 7.64
C TYR A 9 -9.47 -16.26 7.76
N LEU A 10 -9.26 -15.35 6.80
CA LEU A 10 -8.15 -14.39 6.82
C LEU A 10 -8.23 -13.46 8.04
N ALA A 11 -9.42 -13.01 8.43
CA ALA A 11 -9.63 -12.20 9.63
C ALA A 11 -9.29 -12.99 10.91
N GLN A 12 -9.69 -14.26 10.98
CA GLN A 12 -9.42 -15.13 12.12
C GLN A 12 -7.93 -15.38 12.30
N ILE A 13 -7.19 -15.73 11.24
CA ILE A 13 -5.74 -15.97 11.33
C ILE A 13 -4.98 -14.68 11.65
N GLY A 14 -5.42 -13.53 11.11
CA GLY A 14 -4.87 -12.23 11.44
C GLY A 14 -5.01 -11.89 12.92
N ARG A 15 -6.19 -12.16 13.51
CA ARG A 15 -6.45 -11.97 14.95
C ARG A 15 -5.55 -12.87 15.80
N LYS A 16 -5.42 -14.15 15.45
CA LYS A 16 -4.52 -15.09 16.15
C LYS A 16 -3.06 -14.63 16.10
N GLY A 17 -2.58 -14.18 14.94
CA GLY A 17 -1.22 -13.64 14.79
C GLY A 17 -1.02 -12.36 15.63
N GLY A 18 -2.01 -11.47 15.65
CA GLY A 18 -2.01 -10.27 16.48
C GLY A 18 -1.95 -10.57 17.98
N MET A 19 -2.70 -11.57 18.47
CA MET A 19 -2.65 -12.00 19.88
C MET A 19 -1.33 -12.65 20.28
N LYS A 20 -0.68 -13.39 19.35
CA LYS A 20 0.65 -13.99 19.60
C LYS A 20 1.77 -12.95 19.57
N SER A 21 1.63 -11.91 18.74
CA SER A 21 2.59 -10.83 18.62
C SER A 21 2.60 -9.98 19.89
N ARG A 22 3.78 -9.84 20.52
CA ARG A 22 3.98 -8.89 21.63
C ARG A 22 4.07 -7.43 21.16
N ARG A 23 4.09 -7.21 19.84
CA ARG A 23 4.14 -5.87 19.25
C ARG A 23 2.79 -5.20 19.44
N ARG A 24 2.75 -4.10 20.20
CA ARG A 24 1.57 -3.25 20.30
C ARG A 24 1.41 -2.53 18.96
N LEU A 25 0.49 -3.02 18.14
CA LEU A 25 0.18 -2.44 16.83
C LEU A 25 -1.10 -1.60 17.01
N SER A 26 -0.98 -0.28 16.90
CA SER A 26 -2.18 0.55 16.85
C SER A 26 -2.93 0.34 15.52
N THR A 27 -4.20 0.71 15.49
CA THR A 27 -4.96 0.77 14.23
C THR A 27 -4.26 1.65 13.20
N GLU A 28 -3.59 2.71 13.65
CA GLU A 28 -2.84 3.61 12.77
C GLU A 28 -1.58 2.96 12.19
N ASP A 29 -0.83 2.20 13.00
CA ASP A 29 0.30 1.42 12.51
C ASP A 29 -0.13 0.40 11.46
N ALA A 30 -1.28 -0.27 11.67
CA ALA A 30 -1.83 -1.20 10.71
C ALA A 30 -2.20 -0.52 9.38
N LYS A 31 -2.84 0.65 9.42
CA LYS A 31 -3.15 1.45 8.22
C LYS A 31 -1.87 1.87 7.50
N ASN A 32 -0.88 2.36 8.24
CA ASN A 32 0.41 2.77 7.69
C ASN A 32 1.14 1.60 7.01
N MET A 33 1.10 0.40 7.57
CA MET A 33 1.65 -0.79 6.92
C MET A 33 0.97 -1.12 5.59
N VAL A 34 -0.36 -1.01 5.54
CA VAL A 34 -1.13 -1.23 4.30
C VAL A 34 -0.79 -0.16 3.27
N ARG A 35 -0.79 1.12 3.68
CA ARG A 35 -0.47 2.27 2.84
C ARG A 35 0.93 2.16 2.24
N LEU A 36 1.92 1.75 3.05
CA LEU A 36 3.29 1.51 2.59
C LEU A 36 3.37 0.36 1.58
N ARG A 37 2.64 -0.74 1.82
CA ARG A 37 2.61 -1.89 0.91
C ARG A 37 1.99 -1.53 -0.44
N ASP A 38 0.91 -0.77 -0.42
CA ASP A 38 0.25 -0.30 -1.63
C ASP A 38 1.13 0.71 -2.38
N ALA A 39 1.85 1.59 -1.68
CA ALA A 39 2.79 2.53 -2.27
C ALA A 39 3.95 1.81 -2.97
N LYS A 40 4.55 0.80 -2.32
CA LYS A 40 5.59 -0.06 -2.93
C LYS A 40 5.09 -0.75 -4.19
N ARG A 41 3.88 -1.33 -4.13
CA ARG A 41 3.27 -1.98 -5.30
C ARG A 41 3.05 -0.98 -6.43
N ALA A 42 2.54 0.20 -6.12
CA ALA A 42 2.29 1.25 -7.10
C ALA A 42 3.58 1.74 -7.75
N PHE A 43 4.62 1.98 -6.95
CA PHE A 43 5.94 2.39 -7.44
C PHE A 43 6.50 1.39 -8.46
N ASN A 44 6.50 0.09 -8.13
CA ASN A 44 6.99 -0.94 -9.04
C ASN A 44 6.14 -1.07 -10.31
N MET A 45 4.81 -1.03 -10.17
CA MET A 45 3.90 -1.19 -11.32
C MET A 45 3.98 -0.03 -12.30
N PHE A 46 4.19 1.19 -11.80
CA PHE A 46 4.23 2.41 -12.60
C PHE A 46 5.65 2.98 -12.75
N TYR A 47 6.69 2.18 -12.49
CA TYR A 47 8.06 2.68 -12.44
C TYR A 47 8.47 3.37 -13.75
N SER A 48 8.38 2.66 -14.87
CA SER A 48 8.73 3.19 -16.19
C SER A 48 7.87 4.38 -16.63
N GLN A 49 6.60 4.44 -16.20
CA GLN A 49 5.66 5.47 -16.61
C GLN A 49 5.75 6.75 -15.76
N CYS A 50 5.92 6.61 -14.45
CA CYS A 50 5.81 7.70 -13.49
C CYS A 50 7.10 8.04 -12.78
N PHE A 51 8.02 7.08 -12.63
CA PHE A 51 9.13 7.14 -11.68
C PHE A 51 10.49 6.78 -12.27
N TRP A 52 10.62 6.80 -13.61
CA TRP A 52 11.85 6.43 -14.33
C TRP A 52 13.09 7.25 -13.91
N TYR A 53 12.88 8.43 -13.33
CA TYR A 53 13.94 9.31 -12.81
C TYR A 53 14.39 8.96 -11.38
N MET A 54 13.67 8.08 -10.68
CA MET A 54 13.99 7.64 -9.32
C MET A 54 14.80 6.33 -9.38
N ARG A 55 15.49 5.97 -8.30
CA ARG A 55 16.24 4.70 -8.25
C ARG A 55 15.29 3.50 -8.25
N GLU A 56 15.43 2.63 -9.25
CA GLU A 56 14.75 1.33 -9.29
C GLU A 56 15.17 0.51 -8.06
N HIS A 57 14.21 0.02 -7.28
CA HIS A 57 14.43 -0.69 -6.00
C HIS A 57 14.84 0.14 -4.77
N MET A 58 14.54 1.44 -4.73
CA MET A 58 14.66 2.16 -3.45
C MET A 58 13.65 1.67 -2.41
N ASP A 59 14.06 1.72 -1.14
CA ASP A 59 13.17 1.42 -0.02
C ASP A 59 12.16 2.54 0.18
N ILE A 60 10.93 2.33 -0.30
CA ILE A 60 9.83 3.25 -0.06
C ILE A 60 9.48 3.25 1.43
N THR A 61 9.44 4.46 1.99
CA THR A 61 8.99 4.81 3.35
C THR A 61 7.66 5.58 3.30
N LEU A 62 7.08 5.87 4.46
CA LEU A 62 5.87 6.70 4.54
C LEU A 62 6.11 8.13 4.02
N ALA A 63 7.34 8.65 4.15
CA ALA A 63 7.71 9.98 3.68
C ALA A 63 7.71 10.09 2.15
N ASP A 64 7.83 8.96 1.44
CA ASP A 64 7.83 8.92 -0.04
C ASP A 64 6.43 8.81 -0.62
N VAL A 65 5.43 8.44 0.20
CA VAL A 65 4.04 8.27 -0.26
C VAL A 65 3.49 9.53 -0.95
N PRO A 66 3.76 10.76 -0.49
CA PRO A 66 3.34 11.97 -1.19
C PRO A 66 3.95 12.13 -2.60
N GLU A 67 5.23 11.79 -2.84
CA GLU A 67 5.81 11.75 -4.21
C GLU A 67 5.07 10.74 -5.07
N ILE A 68 4.89 9.51 -4.56
CA ILE A 68 4.26 8.43 -5.32
C ILE A 68 2.84 8.83 -5.73
N VAL A 69 2.07 9.41 -4.80
CA VAL A 69 0.73 9.94 -5.09
C VAL A 69 0.78 11.00 -6.18
N ARG A 70 1.76 11.91 -6.14
CA ARG A 70 1.91 12.98 -7.14
C ARG A 70 2.23 12.39 -8.52
N GLY A 71 3.23 11.53 -8.63
CA GLY A 71 3.63 10.90 -9.89
C GLY A 71 2.50 10.09 -10.51
N LEU A 72 1.77 9.31 -9.71
CA LEU A 72 0.59 8.56 -10.18
C LEU A 72 -0.54 9.47 -10.71
N ARG A 73 -0.78 10.61 -10.06
CA ARG A 73 -1.81 11.57 -10.50
C ARG A 73 -1.41 12.31 -11.78
N GLN A 74 -0.13 12.63 -11.94
CA GLN A 74 0.38 13.35 -13.09
C GLN A 74 0.50 12.45 -14.32
N ASN A 75 1.11 11.28 -14.16
CA ASN A 75 1.57 10.47 -15.29
C ASN A 75 0.91 9.08 -15.36
N GLY A 76 0.23 8.62 -14.31
CA GLY A 76 -0.28 7.24 -14.20
C GLY A 76 -1.61 6.97 -14.91
N GLY A 77 -2.16 7.95 -15.63
CA GLY A 77 -3.47 7.84 -16.28
C GLY A 77 -4.61 7.50 -15.31
N ARG A 78 -5.68 6.88 -15.81
CA ARG A 78 -6.86 6.55 -14.99
C ARG A 78 -6.56 5.57 -13.86
N GLN A 79 -5.76 4.53 -14.13
CA GLN A 79 -5.44 3.52 -13.12
C GLN A 79 -4.56 4.09 -12.01
N GLY A 80 -3.52 4.86 -12.36
CA GLY A 80 -2.67 5.55 -11.41
C GLY A 80 -3.46 6.53 -10.55
N PHE A 81 -4.35 7.32 -11.15
CA PHE A 81 -5.21 8.25 -10.42
C PHE A 81 -6.09 7.57 -9.36
N LEU A 82 -6.73 6.45 -9.71
CA LEU A 82 -7.54 5.67 -8.76
C LEU A 82 -6.70 5.04 -7.65
N LEU A 83 -5.48 4.60 -7.97
CA LEU A 83 -4.56 4.03 -6.98
C LEU A 83 -4.06 5.11 -6.01
N ALA A 84 -3.72 6.29 -6.52
CA ALA A 84 -3.32 7.45 -5.72
C ALA A 84 -4.42 7.85 -4.72
N ALA A 85 -5.70 7.78 -5.11
CA ALA A 85 -6.81 8.05 -4.20
C ALA A 85 -6.90 7.05 -3.02
N ARG A 86 -6.50 5.78 -3.22
CA ARG A 86 -6.43 4.78 -2.14
C ARG A 86 -5.27 5.08 -1.19
N LEU A 87 -4.15 5.55 -1.73
CA LEU A 87 -2.97 5.94 -0.96
C LEU A 87 -3.16 7.22 -0.14
N CYS A 88 -4.27 7.94 -0.29
CA CYS A 88 -4.60 9.12 0.54
C CYS A 88 -5.52 8.80 1.73
N ARG A 89 -5.93 7.53 1.92
CA ARG A 89 -6.79 7.09 3.03
C ARG A 89 -6.01 6.70 4.29
#